data_AF-A0A0L1JS41-F1
#
_entry.id   AF-A0A0L1JS41-F1
#
_cell.length_a   1.000
_cell.length_b   1.000
_cell.length_c   1.000
_cell.angle_alpha   90.00
_cell.angle_beta   90.00
_cell.angle_gamma   90.00
#
_symmetry.space_group_name_H-M   'P 1'
#
loop_
_entity.id
_entity.type
_entity.pdbx_description
1 polymer ?
#
loop_
_entity_poly.entity_id
_entity_poly.type
_entity_poly.pdbx_seq_one_letter_code
_entity_poly.pdbx_strand_id
1 'polypeptide(L)'
;MTASAQTDQEDGGPVPFGDRPESPAPYLKLSPLLALGQSLVWLLWHLSLIEYWKAAWIAFGRDRAGRYLARSVAIDSFMGLKWLALILLVWFGVEAQWGRWGVSYLIGSALFSYFYYHVWRAPPKSDSHAFQLRRTMTFLLSFFFGIAGYAYILFFGYRDAITWPGSTPTYTDALLMSLSNAFTASFADFPVTDDAVRRILAGEVLFVFAFLVIIVVNSVPSRN
;
A
#
# COMPACT_ATOMS: atom_id res chain seq x y z
N MET A 1 20.62 33.39 -45.77
CA MET A 1 19.42 32.71 -45.25
C MET A 1 19.90 31.54 -44.40
N THR A 2 20.18 31.81 -43.13
CA THR A 2 20.64 30.83 -42.15
C THR A 2 19.57 30.74 -41.07
N ALA A 3 18.99 29.56 -40.92
CA ALA A 3 17.98 29.25 -39.94
C ALA A 3 18.60 29.28 -38.54
N SER A 4 18.04 30.07 -37.63
CA SER A 4 18.22 29.89 -36.18
C SER A 4 17.00 29.16 -35.64
N ALA A 5 17.15 27.85 -35.41
CA ALA A 5 16.23 27.09 -34.59
C ALA A 5 16.48 27.48 -33.13
N GLN A 6 15.53 28.20 -32.56
CA GLN A 6 15.52 28.56 -31.14
C GLN A 6 14.88 27.39 -30.40
N THR A 7 15.71 26.52 -29.83
CA THR A 7 15.28 25.45 -28.93
C THR A 7 14.94 26.07 -27.58
N ASP A 8 13.68 26.43 -27.39
CA ASP A 8 13.11 26.68 -26.06
C ASP A 8 13.03 25.33 -25.34
N GLN A 9 14.17 24.96 -24.75
CA GLN A 9 14.23 23.90 -23.76
C GLN A 9 13.74 24.52 -22.45
N GLU A 10 12.42 24.63 -22.30
CA GLU A 10 11.81 24.82 -20.98
C GLU A 10 12.27 23.63 -20.13
N ASP A 11 13.22 23.93 -19.23
CA ASP A 11 13.69 23.03 -18.19
C ASP A 11 12.56 22.85 -17.18
N GLY A 12 11.53 22.09 -17.58
CA GLY A 12 10.49 21.52 -16.75
C GLY A 12 11.07 20.44 -15.83
N GLY A 13 12.21 20.73 -15.21
CA GLY A 13 12.88 19.85 -14.28
C GLY A 13 11.89 19.47 -13.17
N PRO A 14 11.71 18.17 -12.89
CA PRO A 14 10.68 17.69 -11.98
C PRO A 14 10.82 18.34 -10.60
N VAL A 15 9.83 19.16 -10.20
CA VAL A 15 9.75 19.93 -8.94
C VAL A 15 10.29 19.11 -7.75
N PRO A 16 11.13 19.69 -6.86
CA PRO A 16 11.74 18.95 -5.77
C PRO A 16 10.65 18.52 -4.78
N PHE A 17 10.25 17.24 -4.85
CA PHE A 17 9.41 16.63 -3.83
C PHE A 17 10.22 16.51 -2.55
N GLY A 18 10.06 17.47 -1.64
CA GLY A 18 10.79 17.52 -0.36
C GLY A 18 10.67 16.22 0.43
N ASP A 19 11.81 15.61 0.77
CA ASP A 19 11.93 14.26 1.35
C ASP A 19 11.46 14.13 2.82
N ARG A 20 10.69 15.09 3.33
CA ARG A 20 10.02 15.02 4.63
C ARG A 20 8.55 15.44 4.44
N PRO A 21 7.60 14.90 5.22
CA PRO A 21 6.36 15.64 5.42
C PRO A 21 6.77 17.04 5.85
N GLU A 22 6.18 18.08 5.25
CA GLU A 22 6.37 19.42 5.80
C GLU A 22 6.08 19.28 7.29
N SER A 23 7.06 19.66 8.13
CA SER A 23 6.78 19.88 9.56
C SER A 23 5.47 20.62 9.59
N PRO A 24 4.48 20.22 10.42
CA PRO A 24 3.24 20.98 10.52
C PRO A 24 3.68 22.43 10.67
N ALA A 25 3.49 23.23 9.63
CA ALA A 25 3.97 24.59 9.70
C ALA A 25 3.18 25.22 10.86
N PRO A 26 3.66 26.31 11.45
CA PRO A 26 2.83 27.11 12.33
C PRO A 26 1.70 27.75 11.49
N TYR A 27 0.78 26.93 10.99
CA TYR A 27 -0.40 27.32 10.25
C TYR A 27 -1.41 27.78 11.30
N LEU A 28 -1.48 29.10 11.43
CA LEU A 28 -2.55 29.82 12.06
C LEU A 28 -3.92 29.23 11.64
N LYS A 29 -4.66 28.73 12.63
CA LYS A 29 -6.11 28.45 12.61
C LYS A 29 -6.63 27.34 11.67
N LEU A 30 -6.03 26.16 11.67
CA LEU A 30 -6.76 24.95 11.25
C LEU A 30 -7.88 24.62 12.25
N SER A 31 -9.00 24.05 11.80
CA SER A 31 -9.99 23.50 12.72
C SER A 31 -9.36 22.34 13.52
N PRO A 32 -9.79 22.10 14.78
CA PRO A 32 -9.23 21.02 15.60
C PRO A 32 -9.22 19.65 14.91
N LEU A 33 -10.24 19.37 14.09
CA LEU A 33 -10.35 18.14 13.31
C LEU A 33 -9.25 18.01 12.25
N LEU A 34 -8.92 19.08 11.53
CA LEU A 34 -7.86 19.07 10.53
C LEU A 34 -6.48 18.91 11.18
N ALA A 35 -6.24 19.58 12.30
CA ALA A 35 -5.00 19.44 13.06
C ALA A 35 -4.79 18.00 13.56
N LEU A 36 -5.87 17.36 14.04
CA LEU A 36 -5.86 15.95 14.43
C LEU A 36 -5.55 15.03 13.25
N GLY A 37 -6.19 15.24 12.10
CA GLY A 37 -5.93 14.48 10.88
C GLY A 37 -4.48 14.58 10.41
N GLN A 38 -3.91 15.80 10.41
CA GLN A 38 -2.52 16.01 10.04
C GLN A 38 -1.54 15.33 11.02
N SER A 39 -1.82 15.42 12.32
CA SER A 39 -1.01 14.76 13.35
C SER A 39 -1.02 13.24 13.20
N LEU A 40 -2.18 12.66 12.87
CA LEU A 40 -2.32 11.23 12.60
C LEU A 40 -1.52 10.81 11.37
N VAL A 41 -1.62 11.54 10.26
CA VAL A 41 -0.84 11.26 9.04
C VAL A 41 0.66 11.32 9.33
N TRP A 42 1.09 12.32 10.11
CA TRP A 42 2.49 12.47 10.48
C TRP A 42 2.99 11.31 11.35
N LEU A 43 2.20 10.87 12.33
CA LEU A 43 2.51 9.69 13.15
C LEU A 43 2.60 8.42 12.30
N LEU A 44 1.61 8.17 11.44
CA LEU A 44 1.60 7.00 10.56
C LEU A 44 2.78 6.99 9.58
N TRP A 45 3.20 8.17 9.12
CA TRP A 45 4.40 8.32 8.29
C TRP A 45 5.66 7.92 9.06
N HIS A 46 5.79 8.33 10.33
CA HIS A 46 6.93 7.91 11.17
C HIS A 46 6.90 6.43 11.52
N LEU A 47 5.73 5.80 11.58
CA LEU A 47 5.62 4.36 11.80
C LEU A 47 5.82 3.54 10.53
N SER A 48 5.98 4.17 9.37
CA SER A 48 6.00 3.51 8.08
C SER A 48 7.42 3.00 7.73
N LEU A 49 7.60 1.67 7.75
CA LEU A 49 8.89 1.04 7.46
C LEU A 49 9.44 1.36 6.06
N ILE A 50 8.56 1.60 5.08
CA ILE A 50 8.99 1.99 3.72
C ILE A 50 9.71 3.34 3.72
N GLU A 51 9.42 4.24 4.66
CA GLU A 51 10.08 5.55 4.72
C GLU A 51 11.54 5.40 5.14
N TYR A 52 11.79 4.58 6.17
CA TYR A 52 13.15 4.23 6.58
C TYR A 52 13.89 3.46 5.50
N TRP A 53 13.21 2.54 4.82
CA TRP A 53 13.78 1.80 3.70
C TRP A 53 14.20 2.73 2.56
N LYS A 54 13.32 3.65 2.16
CA LYS A 54 13.66 4.67 1.14
C LYS A 54 14.80 5.57 1.57
N ALA A 55 14.80 6.01 2.83
CA ALA A 55 15.88 6.86 3.34
C ALA A 55 17.25 6.16 3.23
N ALA A 56 17.31 4.86 3.55
CA ALA A 56 18.51 4.06 3.37
C ALA A 56 18.96 3.99 1.91
N TRP A 57 18.04 3.79 0.96
CA TRP A 57 18.36 3.75 -0.46
C TRP A 57 18.78 5.11 -1.03
N ILE A 58 18.09 6.19 -0.65
CA ILE A 58 18.36 7.56 -1.11
C ILE A 58 19.76 8.01 -0.67
N ALA A 59 20.27 7.52 0.47
CA ALA A 59 21.62 7.79 0.94
C ALA A 59 22.72 7.36 -0.06
N PHE A 60 22.42 6.42 -0.98
CA PHE A 60 23.35 6.00 -2.03
C PHE A 60 23.28 6.86 -3.30
N GLY A 61 22.24 7.70 -3.47
CA GLY A 61 22.07 8.57 -4.62
C GLY A 61 22.92 9.83 -4.53
N ARG A 62 23.88 10.01 -5.45
CA ARG A 62 24.81 11.15 -5.44
C ARG A 62 24.23 12.45 -6.01
N ASP A 63 23.27 12.35 -6.92
CA ASP A 63 22.67 13.47 -7.64
C ASP A 63 21.12 13.38 -7.64
N ARG A 64 20.44 14.34 -8.28
CA ARG A 64 18.96 14.40 -8.27
C ARG A 64 18.35 13.20 -9.00
N ALA A 65 18.89 12.85 -10.18
CA ALA A 65 18.42 11.73 -10.97
C ALA A 65 18.67 10.40 -10.23
N GLY A 66 19.85 10.22 -9.65
CA GLY A 66 20.20 9.05 -8.84
C GLY A 66 19.32 8.89 -7.61
N ARG A 67 18.95 9.97 -6.92
CA ARG A 67 18.00 9.89 -5.78
C ARG A 67 16.59 9.48 -6.20
N TYR A 68 16.11 9.96 -7.35
CA TYR A 68 14.82 9.53 -7.90
C TYR A 68 14.82 8.04 -8.28
N LEU A 69 15.90 7.57 -8.90
CA LEU A 69 16.09 6.17 -9.22
C LEU A 69 16.21 5.31 -7.95
N ALA A 70 17.00 5.75 -6.97
CA ALA A 70 17.16 5.04 -5.70
C ALA A 70 15.83 4.89 -4.95
N ARG A 71 15.00 5.95 -4.92
CA ARG A 71 13.65 5.90 -4.35
C ARG A 71 12.76 4.89 -5.08
N SER A 72 12.85 4.88 -6.40
CA SER A 72 12.13 3.92 -7.23
C SER A 72 12.52 2.49 -6.88
N VAL A 73 13.82 2.18 -6.84
CA VAL A 73 14.33 0.86 -6.49
C VAL A 73 13.96 0.48 -5.05
N ALA A 74 13.95 1.44 -4.12
CA ALA A 74 13.52 1.21 -2.75
C ALA A 74 12.07 0.75 -2.65
N ILE A 75 11.15 1.37 -3.40
CA ILE A 75 9.73 0.99 -3.40
C ILE A 75 9.58 -0.43 -3.96
N ASP A 76 10.20 -0.71 -5.11
CA ASP A 76 10.08 -2.01 -5.78
C ASP A 76 10.70 -3.13 -4.93
N SER A 77 11.88 -2.90 -4.35
CA SER A 77 12.55 -3.86 -3.45
C SER A 77 11.76 -4.10 -2.17
N PHE A 78 11.20 -3.06 -1.55
CA PHE A 78 10.36 -3.22 -0.36
C PHE A 78 9.10 -4.04 -0.67
N MET A 79 8.48 -3.81 -1.83
CA MET A 79 7.34 -4.62 -2.28
C MET A 79 7.74 -6.10 -2.41
N GLY A 80 8.88 -6.38 -3.06
CA GLY A 80 9.42 -7.73 -3.16
C GLY A 80 9.70 -8.37 -1.80
N LEU A 81 10.28 -7.62 -0.85
CA LEU A 81 10.57 -8.10 0.50
C LEU A 81 9.29 -8.45 1.28
N LYS A 82 8.21 -7.68 1.15
CA LYS A 82 6.93 -8.00 1.79
C LYS A 82 6.38 -9.34 1.29
N TRP A 83 6.34 -9.51 -0.03
CA TRP A 83 5.88 -10.75 -0.65
C TRP A 83 6.75 -11.93 -0.24
N LEU A 84 8.07 -11.76 -0.26
CA LEU A 84 9.01 -12.78 0.20
C LEU A 84 8.74 -13.15 1.67
N ALA A 85 8.59 -12.16 2.55
CA ALA A 85 8.30 -12.40 3.95
C ALA A 85 6.99 -13.19 4.15
N LEU A 86 5.92 -12.80 3.44
CA LEU A 86 4.64 -13.52 3.51
C LEU A 86 4.77 -14.96 2.98
N ILE A 87 5.45 -15.16 1.84
CA ILE A 87 5.68 -16.50 1.28
C ILE A 87 6.47 -17.37 2.27
N LEU A 88 7.52 -16.83 2.91
CA LEU A 88 8.30 -17.56 3.90
C LEU A 88 7.44 -17.90 5.13
N LEU A 89 6.61 -16.98 5.62
CA LEU A 89 5.70 -17.24 6.73
C LEU A 89 4.71 -18.37 6.43
N VAL A 90 4.15 -18.39 5.21
CA VAL A 90 3.24 -19.45 4.74
C VAL A 90 4.01 -20.77 4.58
N TRP A 91 5.18 -20.73 3.93
CA TRP A 91 5.99 -21.92 3.63
C TRP A 91 6.47 -22.63 4.90
N PHE A 92 6.89 -21.87 5.90
CA PHE A 92 7.31 -22.42 7.19
C PHE A 92 6.14 -22.70 8.15
N GLY A 93 4.89 -22.42 7.75
CA GLY A 93 3.71 -22.66 8.57
C GLY A 93 3.74 -21.90 9.90
N VAL A 94 4.19 -20.64 9.90
CA VAL A 94 4.36 -19.88 11.13
C VAL A 94 2.98 -19.49 11.70
N GLU A 95 2.53 -20.21 12.71
CA GLU A 95 1.26 -19.98 13.43
C GLU A 95 1.36 -18.97 14.59
N ALA A 96 2.55 -18.38 14.77
CA ALA A 96 2.83 -17.55 15.91
C ALA A 96 2.10 -16.19 15.84
N GLN A 97 1.67 -15.69 17.00
CA GLN A 97 0.98 -14.41 17.14
C GLN A 97 1.76 -13.23 16.55
N TRP A 98 3.10 -13.26 16.66
CA TRP A 98 3.95 -12.23 16.08
C TRP A 98 3.88 -12.19 14.54
N GLY A 99 3.69 -13.34 13.88
CA GLY A 99 3.51 -13.43 12.43
C GLY A 99 2.25 -12.70 12.00
N ARG A 100 1.15 -12.91 12.73
CA ARG A 100 -0.13 -12.23 12.48
C ARG A 100 -0.03 -10.73 12.68
N TRP A 101 0.63 -10.29 13.74
CA TRP A 101 0.83 -8.86 14.01
C TRP A 101 1.71 -8.21 12.94
N GLY A 102 2.79 -8.90 12.53
CA GLY A 102 3.67 -8.47 11.45
C GLY A 102 2.92 -8.32 10.12
N VAL A 103 2.14 -9.32 9.72
CA VAL A 103 1.34 -9.26 8.48
C VAL A 103 0.26 -8.17 8.57
N SER A 104 -0.44 -8.04 9.70
CA SER A 104 -1.43 -6.97 9.91
C SER A 104 -0.80 -5.58 9.77
N TYR A 105 0.38 -5.38 10.34
CA TYR A 105 1.15 -4.15 10.18
C TYR A 105 1.55 -3.91 8.71
N LEU A 106 1.98 -4.94 7.98
CA LEU A 106 2.33 -4.82 6.56
C LEU A 106 1.13 -4.48 5.67
N ILE A 107 -0.06 -5.01 5.97
CA ILE A 107 -1.32 -4.66 5.30
C ILE A 107 -1.66 -3.19 5.56
N GLY A 108 -1.71 -2.79 6.84
CA GLY A 108 -2.04 -1.42 7.22
C GLY A 108 -1.05 -0.38 6.66
N SER A 109 0.25 -0.69 6.71
CA SER A 109 1.29 0.18 6.13
C SER A 109 1.25 0.22 4.59
N ALA A 110 0.82 -0.86 3.92
CA ALA A 110 0.59 -0.84 2.48
C ALA A 110 -0.55 0.13 2.12
N LEU A 111 -1.69 0.02 2.81
CA LEU A 111 -2.82 0.94 2.61
C LEU A 111 -2.44 2.39 2.90
N PHE A 112 -1.81 2.65 4.05
CA PHE A 112 -1.38 3.99 4.42
C PHE A 112 -0.39 4.58 3.41
N SER A 113 0.64 3.83 3.02
CA SER A 113 1.63 4.31 2.05
C SER A 113 0.97 4.66 0.71
N TYR A 114 0.03 3.81 0.28
CA TYR A 114 -0.68 4.04 -0.96
C TYR A 114 -1.55 5.30 -0.88
N PHE A 115 -2.33 5.46 0.19
CA PHE A 115 -3.11 6.68 0.47
C PHE A 115 -2.22 7.92 0.52
N TYR A 116 -1.11 7.87 1.27
CA TYR A 116 -0.22 9.00 1.45
C TYR A 116 0.37 9.47 0.11
N TYR A 117 0.86 8.56 -0.73
CA TYR A 117 1.49 8.92 -2.01
C TYR A 117 0.52 9.20 -3.16
N HIS A 118 -0.74 8.77 -3.06
CA HIS A 118 -1.70 8.92 -4.17
C HIS A 118 -2.86 9.86 -3.87
N VAL A 119 -3.11 10.18 -2.59
CA VAL A 119 -4.20 11.09 -2.20
C VAL A 119 -3.63 12.28 -1.45
N TRP A 120 -2.85 12.03 -0.39
CA TRP A 120 -2.35 13.10 0.48
C TRP A 120 -1.25 13.94 -0.20
N ARG A 121 -0.36 13.26 -0.91
CA ARG A 121 0.82 13.85 -1.55
C ARG A 121 0.99 13.33 -2.98
N ALA A 122 -0.09 13.47 -3.75
CA ALA A 122 -0.14 13.00 -5.13
C ALA A 122 0.98 13.65 -5.97
N PRO A 123 1.80 12.86 -6.69
CA PRO A 123 2.77 13.41 -7.62
C PRO A 123 2.06 14.08 -8.81
N PRO A 124 2.74 15.00 -9.52
CA PRO A 124 2.27 15.54 -10.77
C PRO A 124 1.91 14.39 -11.72
N LYS A 125 0.80 14.52 -12.45
CA LYS A 125 0.41 13.51 -13.43
C LYS A 125 1.49 13.47 -14.52
N SER A 126 2.00 12.28 -14.80
CA SER A 126 2.94 12.03 -15.90
C SER A 126 2.22 11.29 -17.02
N ASP A 127 2.38 11.78 -18.25
CA ASP A 127 1.81 11.16 -19.45
C ASP A 127 2.64 9.96 -19.94
N SER A 128 3.75 9.63 -19.26
CA SER A 128 4.55 8.46 -19.60
C SER A 128 3.78 7.16 -19.34
N HIS A 129 3.52 6.41 -20.41
CA HIS A 129 2.91 5.08 -20.32
C HIS A 129 3.66 4.14 -19.36
N ALA A 130 5.00 4.17 -19.37
CA ALA A 130 5.81 3.34 -18.48
C ALA A 130 5.60 3.69 -17.00
N PHE A 131 5.45 4.99 -16.69
CA PHE A 131 5.17 5.44 -15.33
C PHE A 131 3.78 4.99 -14.86
N GLN A 132 2.77 5.10 -15.73
CA GLN A 132 1.41 4.66 -15.43
C GLN A 132 1.33 3.15 -15.22
N LEU A 133 1.98 2.36 -16.09
CA LEU A 133 2.03 0.90 -15.96
C LEU A 133 2.67 0.49 -14.63
N ARG A 134 3.81 1.10 -14.27
CA ARG A 134 4.49 0.83 -13.00
C ARG A 134 3.61 1.14 -11.79
N ARG A 135 2.90 2.28 -11.83
CA ARG A 135 1.96 2.67 -10.78
C ARG A 135 0.84 1.63 -10.63
N THR A 136 0.25 1.20 -11.75
CA THR A 136 -0.79 0.15 -11.77
C THR A 136 -0.27 -1.19 -11.26
N MET A 137 0.95 -1.60 -11.62
CA MET A 137 1.52 -2.85 -11.10
C MET A 137 1.80 -2.77 -9.60
N THR A 138 2.31 -1.64 -9.11
CA THR A 138 2.55 -1.41 -7.68
C THR A 138 1.23 -1.41 -6.90
N PHE A 139 0.18 -0.83 -7.48
CA PHE A 139 -1.19 -0.92 -6.96
C PHE A 139 -1.64 -2.36 -6.83
N LEU A 140 -1.63 -3.12 -7.92
CA LEU A 140 -2.13 -4.50 -7.96
C LEU A 140 -1.35 -5.38 -6.99
N LEU A 141 -0.03 -5.26 -6.95
CA LEU A 141 0.82 -5.98 -6.00
C LEU A 141 0.49 -5.63 -4.55
N SER A 142 0.21 -4.35 -4.24
CA SER A 142 -0.18 -3.95 -2.88
C SER A 142 -1.57 -4.48 -2.51
N PHE A 143 -2.50 -4.45 -3.47
CA PHE A 143 -3.87 -4.92 -3.30
C PHE A 143 -3.91 -6.43 -3.06
N PHE A 144 -3.28 -7.22 -3.93
CA PHE A 144 -3.19 -8.67 -3.78
C PHE A 144 -2.35 -9.10 -2.58
N PHE A 145 -1.34 -8.31 -2.18
CA PHE A 145 -0.64 -8.55 -0.92
C PHE A 145 -1.59 -8.45 0.28
N GLY A 146 -2.52 -7.48 0.26
CA GLY A 146 -3.56 -7.36 1.28
C GLY A 146 -4.42 -8.61 1.40
N ILE A 147 -4.96 -9.08 0.26
CA ILE A 147 -5.77 -10.30 0.18
C ILE A 147 -4.96 -11.50 0.69
N ALA A 148 -3.75 -11.73 0.18
CA ALA A 148 -2.90 -12.82 0.65
C ALA A 148 -2.56 -12.69 2.15
N GLY A 149 -2.36 -11.48 2.66
CA GLY A 149 -2.13 -11.23 4.08
C GLY A 149 -3.35 -11.56 4.95
N TYR A 150 -4.56 -11.22 4.52
CA TYR A 150 -5.80 -11.60 5.22
C TYR A 150 -5.99 -13.12 5.20
N ALA A 151 -5.75 -13.78 4.06
CA ALA A 151 -5.74 -15.24 3.96
C ALA A 151 -4.77 -15.88 4.97
N TYR A 152 -3.56 -15.32 5.11
CA TYR A 152 -2.59 -15.78 6.13
C TYR A 152 -3.12 -15.62 7.56
N ILE A 153 -3.72 -14.47 7.89
CA ILE A 153 -4.30 -14.25 9.22
C ILE A 153 -5.44 -15.23 9.50
N LEU A 154 -6.33 -15.47 8.54
CA LEU A 154 -7.44 -16.40 8.67
C LEU A 154 -6.93 -17.85 8.84
N PHE A 155 -6.01 -18.28 7.98
CA PHE A 155 -5.53 -19.66 7.97
C PHE A 155 -4.68 -20.02 9.20
N PHE A 156 -3.71 -19.18 9.55
CA PHE A 156 -2.77 -19.48 10.65
C PHE A 156 -3.17 -18.85 12.00
N GLY A 157 -4.22 -18.02 12.01
CA GLY A 157 -4.72 -17.39 13.23
C GLY A 157 -6.06 -17.90 13.71
N TYR A 158 -6.91 -18.31 12.78
CA TYR A 158 -8.32 -18.58 13.04
C TYR A 158 -8.79 -19.86 12.35
N ARG A 159 -7.87 -20.79 12.08
CA ARG A 159 -8.18 -22.06 11.40
C ARG A 159 -9.35 -22.79 12.04
N ASP A 160 -9.34 -22.89 13.36
CA ASP A 160 -10.33 -23.65 14.14
C ASP A 160 -11.66 -22.90 14.31
N ALA A 161 -11.67 -21.60 14.01
CA ALA A 161 -12.84 -20.73 14.11
C ALA A 161 -13.64 -20.64 12.79
N ILE A 162 -13.19 -21.36 11.76
CA ILE A 162 -13.76 -21.39 10.42
C ILE A 162 -14.08 -22.85 10.08
N THR A 163 -15.30 -23.12 9.64
CA THR A 163 -15.63 -24.44 9.08
C THR A 163 -15.16 -24.46 7.64
N TRP A 164 -14.16 -25.29 7.34
CA TRP A 164 -13.61 -25.43 6.01
C TRP A 164 -14.35 -26.52 5.21
N PRO A 165 -14.46 -26.38 3.87
CA PRO A 165 -15.20 -27.32 3.03
C PRO A 165 -14.56 -28.71 2.92
N GLY A 166 -13.26 -28.83 3.22
CA GLY A 166 -12.51 -30.09 3.17
C GLY A 166 -12.07 -30.58 4.55
N SER A 167 -11.78 -31.89 4.65
CA SER A 167 -11.22 -32.51 5.87
C SER A 167 -9.80 -32.04 6.20
N THR A 168 -9.09 -31.50 5.22
CA THR A 168 -7.72 -30.99 5.35
C THR A 168 -7.62 -29.60 4.74
N PRO A 169 -7.97 -28.54 5.51
CA PRO A 169 -7.95 -27.19 4.97
C PRO A 169 -6.54 -26.78 4.55
N THR A 170 -6.45 -26.18 3.37
CA THR A 170 -5.21 -25.68 2.76
C THR A 170 -5.18 -24.16 2.76
N TYR A 171 -3.97 -23.60 2.61
CA TYR A 171 -3.83 -22.14 2.46
C TYR A 171 -4.56 -21.61 1.22
N THR A 172 -4.71 -22.43 0.17
CA THR A 172 -5.50 -22.09 -1.02
C THR A 172 -6.96 -21.86 -0.68
N ASP A 173 -7.54 -22.64 0.23
CA ASP A 173 -8.93 -22.45 0.69
C ASP A 173 -9.08 -21.10 1.39
N ALA A 174 -8.10 -20.71 2.21
CA ALA A 174 -8.08 -19.41 2.86
C ALA A 174 -7.89 -18.25 1.87
N LEU A 175 -7.05 -18.44 0.84
CA LEU A 175 -6.91 -17.48 -0.26
C LEU A 175 -8.23 -17.32 -1.01
N LEU A 176 -8.93 -18.41 -1.31
CA LEU A 176 -10.25 -18.35 -1.97
C LEU A 176 -11.27 -17.64 -1.09
N MET A 177 -11.31 -17.95 0.21
CA MET A 177 -12.21 -17.28 1.16
C MET A 177 -11.94 -15.77 1.22
N SER A 178 -10.68 -15.37 1.38
CA SER A 178 -10.25 -13.96 1.41
C SER A 178 -10.54 -13.26 0.09
N LEU A 179 -10.18 -13.86 -1.05
CA LEU A 179 -10.49 -13.33 -2.38
C LEU A 179 -12.00 -13.10 -2.56
N SER A 180 -12.81 -14.06 -2.12
CA SER A 180 -14.27 -13.97 -2.20
C SER A 180 -14.81 -12.85 -1.34
N ASN A 181 -14.35 -12.76 -0.10
CA ASN A 181 -14.74 -11.70 0.83
C ASN A 181 -14.30 -10.31 0.31
N ALA A 182 -13.09 -10.20 -0.24
CA ALA A 182 -12.57 -8.98 -0.85
C ALA A 182 -13.47 -8.46 -1.98
N PHE A 183 -14.05 -9.36 -2.78
CA PHE A 183 -15.00 -9.01 -3.84
C PHE A 183 -16.47 -9.07 -3.42
N THR A 184 -16.74 -9.16 -2.11
CA THR A 184 -18.09 -9.26 -1.54
C THR A 184 -18.92 -10.43 -2.08
N ALA A 185 -18.25 -11.47 -2.59
CA ALA A 185 -18.88 -12.70 -3.02
C ALA A 185 -19.13 -13.58 -1.79
N SER A 186 -20.40 -13.93 -1.53
CA SER A 186 -20.76 -14.86 -0.46
C SER A 186 -20.60 -16.30 -0.94
N PHE A 187 -19.74 -17.07 -0.28
CA PHE A 187 -19.72 -18.53 -0.42
C PHE A 187 -20.34 -19.13 0.83
N ALA A 188 -21.39 -19.93 0.64
CA ALA A 188 -22.02 -20.68 1.73
C ALA A 188 -21.07 -21.71 2.37
N ASP A 189 -19.95 -22.01 1.68
CA ASP A 189 -18.99 -23.05 2.02
C ASP A 189 -18.04 -22.69 3.17
N PHE A 190 -18.02 -21.43 3.64
CA PHE A 190 -17.18 -20.97 4.75
C PHE A 190 -18.00 -20.33 5.88
N PRO A 191 -18.82 -21.09 6.61
CA PRO A 191 -19.59 -20.52 7.71
C PRO A 191 -18.65 -20.09 8.84
N VAL A 192 -18.83 -18.84 9.29
CA VAL A 192 -18.04 -18.22 10.35
C VAL A 192 -18.84 -18.17 11.64
N THR A 193 -18.36 -18.90 12.66
CA THR A 193 -18.98 -18.97 13.98
C THR A 193 -18.42 -17.94 14.95
N ASP A 194 -17.19 -17.48 14.75
CA ASP A 194 -16.49 -16.55 15.66
C ASP A 194 -16.62 -15.08 15.23
N ASP A 195 -16.98 -14.22 16.19
CA ASP A 195 -17.08 -12.77 16.00
C ASP A 195 -15.75 -12.10 15.63
N ALA A 196 -14.62 -12.61 16.12
CA ALA A 196 -13.31 -12.09 15.78
C ALA A 196 -13.01 -12.27 14.28
N VAL A 197 -13.33 -13.43 13.72
CA VAL A 197 -13.18 -13.70 12.28
C VAL A 197 -14.08 -12.77 11.47
N ARG A 198 -15.32 -12.54 11.90
CA ARG A 198 -16.23 -11.58 11.24
C ARG A 198 -15.66 -10.16 11.19
N ARG A 199 -15.01 -9.72 12.27
CA ARG A 199 -14.34 -8.40 12.30
C ARG A 199 -13.14 -8.33 11.36
N ILE A 200 -12.38 -9.42 11.22
CA ILE A 200 -11.26 -9.50 10.28
C ILE A 200 -11.77 -9.42 8.84
N LEU A 201 -12.82 -10.17 8.51
CA LEU A 201 -13.45 -10.12 7.18
C LEU A 201 -14.03 -8.73 6.89
N ALA A 202 -14.67 -8.08 7.87
CA ALA A 202 -15.12 -6.70 7.72
C ALA A 202 -13.93 -5.74 7.50
N GLY A 203 -12.81 -5.94 8.19
CA GLY A 203 -11.57 -5.20 7.99
C GLY A 203 -11.00 -5.36 6.58
N GLU A 204 -11.08 -6.56 6.00
CA GLU A 204 -10.70 -6.82 4.62
C GLU A 204 -11.61 -6.09 3.62
N VAL A 205 -12.92 -6.10 3.82
CA VAL A 205 -13.86 -5.33 2.98
C VAL A 205 -13.55 -3.83 3.05
N LEU A 206 -13.29 -3.30 4.25
CA LEU A 206 -12.89 -1.89 4.42
C LEU A 206 -11.55 -1.59 3.74
N PHE A 207 -10.58 -2.52 3.81
CA PHE A 207 -9.30 -2.41 3.12
C PHE A 207 -9.49 -2.32 1.60
N VAL A 208 -10.27 -3.23 1.01
CA VAL A 208 -10.56 -3.23 -0.43
C VAL A 208 -11.29 -1.95 -0.83
N PHE A 209 -12.30 -1.56 -0.07
CA PHE A 209 -13.04 -0.32 -0.30
C PHE A 209 -12.12 0.90 -0.31
N ALA A 210 -11.19 1.00 0.65
CA ALA A 210 -10.23 2.09 0.69
C ALA A 210 -9.31 2.12 -0.57
N PHE A 211 -8.84 0.96 -1.03
CA PHE A 211 -8.07 0.87 -2.28
C PHE A 211 -8.90 1.31 -3.50
N LEU A 212 -10.17 0.92 -3.59
CA LEU A 212 -11.09 1.34 -4.66
C LEU A 212 -11.30 2.85 -4.66
N VAL A 213 -11.55 3.44 -3.48
CA VAL A 213 -11.69 4.90 -3.34
C VAL A 213 -10.43 5.61 -3.81
N ILE A 214 -9.24 5.12 -3.46
CA ILE A 214 -7.98 5.72 -3.93
C ILE A 214 -7.87 5.68 -5.46
N ILE A 215 -8.25 4.57 -6.12
CA ILE A 215 -8.26 4.50 -7.58
C ILE A 215 -9.22 5.53 -8.18
N VAL A 216 -10.46 5.59 -7.67
CA VAL A 216 -11.49 6.48 -8.19
C VAL A 216 -11.07 7.94 -8.06
N VAL A 217 -10.53 8.34 -6.91
CA VAL A 217 -10.01 9.70 -6.70
C VAL A 217 -8.88 10.03 -7.69
N ASN A 218 -8.04 9.04 -8.01
CA ASN A 218 -6.92 9.24 -8.95
C ASN A 218 -7.31 9.14 -10.43
N SER A 219 -8.45 8.53 -10.76
CA SER A 219 -8.93 8.40 -12.14
C SER A 219 -9.72 9.62 -12.62
N VAL A 220 -10.33 10.39 -11.70
CA VAL A 220 -11.00 11.64 -12.06
C VAL A 220 -9.98 12.66 -12.57
N PRO A 221 -10.18 13.25 -13.76
CA PRO A 221 -9.36 14.37 -14.23
C PRO A 221 -9.50 15.52 -13.24
N SER A 222 -8.37 16.01 -12.70
CA SER A 222 -8.38 17.28 -11.99
C SER A 222 -8.62 18.34 -13.05
N ARG A 223 -9.80 18.96 -13.05
CA ARG A 223 -10.06 20.14 -13.90
C ARG A 223 -9.14 21.24 -13.39
N ASN A 224 -8.13 21.59 -14.19
CA ASN A 224 -7.47 22.88 -14.12
C ASN A 224 -8.33 23.93 -14.82
#